data_AF-A0A2Z7C0T8-F1
#
_entry.id   AF-A0A2Z7C0T8-F1
#
_cell.length_a   1.000
_cell.length_b   1.000
_cell.length_c   1.000
_cell.angle_alpha   90.00
_cell.angle_beta   90.00
_cell.angle_gamma   90.00
#
_symmetry.space_group_name_H-M   'P 1'
#
loop_
_entity.id
_entity.type
_entity.pdbx_description
1 polymer ?
#
loop_
_entity_poly.entity_id
_entity_poly.type
_entity_poly.pdbx_seq_one_letter_code
_entity_poly.pdbx_strand_id
1 'polypeptide(L)' 'MEFVVARFQDMQPPKFFGNEGSERAEGWLKHMEFLFDTVYYDPERRLKMAVLQLRDRAQRWWESVTNVLN' A
#
# COMPACT_ATOMS: atom_id res chain seq x y z
N MET A 1 -3.00 -17.02 -1.25
CA MET A 1 -2.86 -15.55 -1.26
C MET A 1 -3.87 -14.88 -0.32
N GLU A 2 -5.08 -15.44 -0.16
CA GLU A 2 -6.14 -14.88 0.71
C GLU A 2 -5.75 -14.72 2.18
N PHE A 3 -5.09 -15.70 2.81
CA PHE A 3 -4.62 -15.59 4.20
C PHE A 3 -3.63 -14.43 4.42
N VAL A 4 -2.82 -14.12 3.42
CA VAL A 4 -1.83 -13.01 3.48
C VAL A 4 -2.56 -11.66 3.45
N VAL A 5 -3.59 -11.55 2.63
CA VAL A 5 -4.44 -10.35 2.55
C VAL A 5 -5.25 -10.19 3.84
N ALA A 6 -5.92 -11.25 4.31
CA ALA A 6 -6.75 -11.21 5.52
C ALA A 6 -5.93 -10.76 6.73
N ARG A 7 -4.79 -11.41 6.99
CA ARG A 7 -3.89 -11.03 8.10
C ARG A 7 -3.44 -9.58 7.99
N PHE A 8 -3.15 -9.10 6.78
CA PHE A 8 -2.74 -7.71 6.59
C PHE A 8 -3.89 -6.74 6.87
N GLN A 9 -5.10 -7.05 6.42
CA GLN A 9 -6.30 -6.22 6.64
C GLN A 9 -6.73 -6.20 8.12
N ASP A 10 -6.54 -7.30 8.85
CA ASP A 10 -6.79 -7.37 10.30
C ASP A 10 -5.92 -6.38 11.09
N MET A 11 -4.74 -6.01 10.55
CA MET A 11 -3.88 -4.99 11.13
C MET A 11 -4.33 -3.54 10.81
N GLN A 12 -5.45 -3.38 10.10
CA GLN A 12 -6.07 -2.10 9.75
C GLN A 12 -5.09 -1.12 9.09
N PRO A 13 -4.51 -1.49 7.93
CA PRO A 13 -3.53 -0.66 7.25
C PRO A 13 -4.16 0.68 6.82
N PRO A 14 -3.39 1.77 6.87
CA PRO A 14 -3.91 3.07 6.45
C PRO A 14 -4.11 3.12 4.94
N LYS A 15 -5.15 3.82 4.50
CA LYS A 15 -5.43 4.09 3.08
C LYS A 15 -4.68 5.33 2.61
N PHE A 16 -4.37 5.40 1.32
CA PHE A 16 -3.75 6.56 0.68
C PHE A 16 -4.54 7.00 -0.55
N PHE A 17 -5.01 8.23 -0.58
CA PHE A 17 -5.91 8.78 -1.58
C PHE A 17 -5.19 9.55 -2.69
N GLY A 18 -3.93 9.92 -2.48
CA GLY A 18 -3.08 10.66 -3.42
C GLY A 18 -3.30 12.18 -3.40
N ASN A 19 -3.98 12.69 -2.40
CA ASN A 19 -4.18 14.13 -2.15
C ASN A 19 -3.67 14.57 -0.77
N GLU A 20 -3.02 13.66 -0.05
CA GLU A 20 -2.31 13.92 1.17
C GLU A 20 -1.15 14.90 0.91
N GLY A 21 -0.98 15.87 1.80
CA GLY A 21 0.25 16.67 1.84
C GLY A 21 1.46 15.80 2.21
N SER A 22 2.67 16.33 1.98
CA SER A 22 3.94 15.58 2.15
C SER A 22 4.05 14.88 3.51
N GLU A 23 3.76 15.58 4.60
CA GLU A 23 3.81 15.03 5.96
C GLU A 23 2.90 13.80 6.14
N ARG A 24 1.68 13.87 5.61
CA ARG A 24 0.73 12.75 5.70
C ARG A 24 1.11 11.59 4.79
N ALA A 25 1.72 11.88 3.63
CA ALA A 25 2.25 10.85 2.75
C ALA A 25 3.43 10.11 3.39
N GLU A 26 4.35 10.83 4.04
CA GLU A 26 5.45 10.23 4.81
C GLU A 26 4.93 9.40 5.99
N GLY A 27 3.93 9.91 6.71
CA GLY A 27 3.28 9.18 7.80
C GLY A 27 2.62 7.88 7.34
N TRP A 28 1.95 7.89 6.18
CA TRP A 28 1.40 6.68 5.56
C TRP A 28 2.50 5.67 5.24
N LEU A 29 3.60 6.11 4.62
CA LEU A 29 4.71 5.22 4.23
C LEU A 29 5.34 4.55 5.45
N LYS A 30 5.69 5.32 6.49
CA LYS A 30 6.29 4.79 7.73
C LYS A 30 5.39 3.75 8.40
N HIS A 31 4.07 3.99 8.41
CA HIS A 31 3.13 3.04 8.97
C HIS A 31 3.07 1.76 8.13
N MET A 32 3.03 1.87 6.80
CA MET A 32 3.04 0.70 5.91
C MET A 32 4.31 -0.14 6.09
N GLU A 33 5.48 0.48 6.21
CA GLU A 33 6.76 -0.20 6.48
C GLU A 33 6.73 -0.97 7.81
N PHE A 34 6.24 -0.33 8.88
CA PHE A 34 6.07 -0.97 10.18
C PHE A 34 5.17 -2.22 10.11
N LEU A 35 4.06 -2.15 9.38
CA LEU A 35 3.17 -3.29 9.20
C LEU A 35 3.87 -4.43 8.45
N PHE A 36 4.63 -4.11 7.39
CA PHE A 36 5.36 -5.11 6.61
C PHE A 36 6.47 -5.81 7.37
N ASP A 37 7.17 -5.10 8.24
CA ASP A 37 8.21 -5.67 9.08
C ASP A 37 7.62 -6.62 10.14
N THR A 38 6.40 -6.34 10.61
CA THR A 38 5.68 -7.21 11.57
C THR A 38 5.28 -8.55 10.96
N VAL A 39 5.01 -8.59 9.65
CA VAL A 39 4.53 -9.81 8.96
C VAL A 39 5.58 -10.49 8.08
N TYR A 40 6.81 -9.96 8.03
CA TYR A 40 7.95 -10.50 7.27
C TYR A 40 7.64 -10.79 5.78
N TYR A 41 6.90 -9.90 5.12
CA TYR A 41 6.57 -10.06 3.71
C TYR A 41 7.77 -9.75 2.81
N ASP A 42 7.97 -10.58 1.77
CA ASP A 42 8.93 -10.31 0.70
C ASP A 42 8.51 -9.07 -0.12
N PRO A 43 9.45 -8.47 -0.90
CA PRO A 43 9.17 -7.24 -1.64
C PRO A 43 7.96 -7.31 -2.58
N GLU A 44 7.70 -8.45 -3.22
CA GLU A 44 6.57 -8.62 -4.13
C GLU A 44 5.23 -8.58 -3.35
N ARG A 45 5.19 -9.25 -2.20
CA ARG A 45 4.01 -9.19 -1.31
C ARG A 45 3.80 -7.80 -0.73
N ARG A 46 4.87 -7.12 -0.30
CA ARG A 46 4.79 -5.72 0.19
C ARG A 46 4.17 -4.80 -0.86
N LEU A 47 4.64 -4.90 -2.11
CA LEU A 47 4.09 -4.12 -3.22
C LEU A 47 2.58 -4.37 -3.39
N LYS A 48 2.16 -5.64 -3.48
CA LYS A 48 0.74 -5.99 -3.65
C LYS A 48 -0.13 -5.43 -2.51
N MET A 49 0.34 -5.51 -1.27
CA MET A 49 -0.38 -4.98 -0.11
C MET A 49 -0.44 -3.45 -0.10
N ALA A 50 0.62 -2.77 -0.52
CA ALA A 50 0.64 -1.32 -0.65
C ALA A 50 -0.35 -0.82 -1.70
N VAL A 51 -0.36 -1.48 -2.87
CA VAL A 51 -1.32 -1.20 -3.94
C VAL A 51 -2.77 -1.38 -3.46
N LEU A 52 -3.04 -2.41 -2.65
CA LEU A 52 -4.37 -2.63 -2.06
C LEU A 52 -4.84 -1.52 -1.12
N GLN A 53 -3.96 -0.61 -0.67
CA GLN A 53 -4.32 0.54 0.16
C GLN A 53 -4.47 1.86 -0.61
N LEU A 54 -4.11 1.88 -1.89
CA LEU A 54 -4.28 3.07 -2.73
C LEU A 54 -5.75 3.26 -3.08
N ARG A 55 -6.23 4.50 -3.02
CA ARG A 55 -7.60 4.90 -3.34
C ARG A 55 -7.57 6.10 -4.27
N ASP A 56 -8.67 6.33 -4.97
CA ASP A 56 -8.92 7.51 -5.79
C ASP A 56 -7.72 7.91 -6.68
N ARG A 57 -7.09 9.06 -6.39
CA ARG A 57 -6.03 9.61 -7.23
C ARG A 57 -4.76 8.75 -7.19
N ALA A 58 -4.42 8.21 -6.02
CA ALA A 58 -3.27 7.32 -5.89
C ALA A 58 -3.48 6.01 -6.67
N GLN A 59 -4.69 5.45 -6.62
CA GLN A 59 -5.01 4.24 -7.38
C GLN A 59 -4.91 4.50 -8.90
N ARG A 60 -5.55 5.58 -9.40
CA ARG A 60 -5.48 5.93 -10.83
C ARG A 60 -4.05 6.20 -11.30
N TRP A 61 -3.24 6.86 -10.46
CA TRP A 61 -1.83 7.07 -10.77
C TRP A 61 -1.09 5.73 -10.92
N TRP A 62 -1.26 4.82 -9.96
CA TRP A 62 -0.63 3.49 -10.03
C TRP A 62 -1.05 2.70 -11.26
N GLU A 63 -2.34 2.69 -11.59
CA GLU A 63 -2.88 2.07 -12.81
C GLU A 63 -2.27 2.71 -14.07
N SER A 64 -2.12 4.03 -14.11
CA SER A 64 -1.50 4.70 -15.27
C SER A 64 -0.03 4.34 -15.46
N VAL A 65 0.74 4.21 -14.37
CA VAL A 65 2.16 3.87 -14.45
C VAL A 65 2.33 2.40 -14.83
N THR A 66 1.53 1.51 -14.25
CA THR A 66 1.61 0.07 -14.54
C THR A 66 1.13 -0.29 -15.95
N ASN A 67 0.12 0.41 -16.48
CA ASN A 67 -0.30 0.24 -17.88
C ASN A 67 0.75 0.74 -18.89
N VAL A 68 1.60 1.69 -18.50
CA VAL A 68 2.70 2.19 -19.36
C VAL A 68 3.93 1.28 -19.31
N LEU A 69 4.05 0.44 -18.28
CA LEU A 69 5.18 -0.46 -18.06
C LEU A 69 4.93 -1.92 -18.52
N ASN A 70 3.72 -2.22 -19.02
CA ASN A 70 3.35 -3.50 -19.64
C ASN A 70 3.40 -3.40 -21.17
#